data_AF-A0A427Y4V0-F1
#
_entry.id   AF-A0A427Y4V0-F1
#
_cell.length_a   1.000
_cell.length_b   1.000
_cell.length_c   1.000
_cell.angle_alpha   90.00
_cell.angle_beta   90.00
_cell.angle_gamma   90.00
#
_symmetry.space_group_name_H-M   'P 1'
#
loop_
_entity.id
_entity.type
_entity.pdbx_description
1 polymer ?
#
loop_
_entity_poly.entity_id
_entity_poly.type
_entity_poly.pdbx_seq_one_letter_code
_entity_poly.pdbx_strand_id
1 'polypeptide(L)'
;MPTCESFGCDDEGCYKDEYGDYYCPDHWLPGSEEERHLAKMFAGCVVWAPVIRDIAVAPMKQDALALNPQASTCTVQLPQPSDFVDLYQHFMVGAFNINVPITFDTGERWLARVGQGVSYSEDPNSERRRARRESEFQTLKVLHEVAPSFIPRVWKPERTAAHQICPEYYFMEYIDGQPTKDSEGLLVRPHYVCDIRGWNRATIRDLAAFAVQASAVSFTGIGSLVPPEQDDPSALPHVGRLHVPRISYKLKEGSYLSTAELFYAMIDRSLGHFSKQTGIETAKKNLGKILECLDIRDMISMCPALLEEGPTYLKHADLKPNVFLLKPDGSLAGIIDWEL
;
A
#
# COMPACT_ATOMS: atom_id res chain seq x y z
N MET A 1 -5.73 -24.76 4.92
CA MET A 1 -4.76 -23.81 4.35
C MET A 1 -4.66 -24.12 2.87
N PRO A 2 -4.67 -23.13 1.97
CA PRO A 2 -4.39 -23.41 0.56
C PRO A 2 -2.99 -24.03 0.46
N THR A 3 -2.90 -25.21 -0.15
CA THR A 3 -1.64 -25.92 -0.44
C THR A 3 -1.09 -25.45 -1.79
N CYS A 4 0.18 -25.66 -2.10
CA CYS A 4 0.71 -25.32 -3.43
C CYS A 4 -0.04 -26.05 -4.57
N GLU A 5 -0.60 -27.22 -4.28
CA GLU A 5 -1.53 -27.93 -5.18
C GLU A 5 -2.76 -27.10 -5.53
N SER A 6 -3.31 -26.31 -4.59
CA SER A 6 -4.45 -25.43 -4.87
C SER A 6 -4.12 -24.24 -5.78
N PHE A 7 -2.83 -23.98 -6.03
CA PHE A 7 -2.33 -23.00 -7.00
C PHE A 7 -1.75 -23.65 -8.26
N GLY A 8 -1.85 -24.98 -8.41
CA GLY A 8 -1.30 -25.71 -9.55
C GLY A 8 0.22 -25.63 -9.68
N CYS A 9 0.92 -25.42 -8.57
CA CYS A 9 2.37 -25.27 -8.56
C CYS A 9 3.03 -26.60 -8.17
N ASP A 10 3.91 -27.11 -9.03
CA ASP A 10 4.79 -28.23 -8.68
C ASP A 10 5.70 -27.78 -7.51
N ASP A 11 5.93 -28.68 -6.54
CA ASP A 11 6.53 -28.39 -5.22
C ASP A 11 7.89 -27.66 -5.23
N GLU A 12 8.57 -27.57 -6.37
CA GLU A 12 9.90 -26.95 -6.50
C GLU A 12 9.87 -25.41 -6.72
N GLY A 13 8.71 -24.81 -6.98
CA GLY A 13 8.58 -23.37 -7.33
C GLY A 13 7.96 -22.47 -6.26
N CYS A 14 7.44 -23.06 -5.18
CA CYS A 14 6.73 -22.35 -4.12
C CYS A 14 7.70 -21.86 -3.03
N TYR A 15 7.87 -20.55 -2.91
CA TYR A 15 8.65 -19.95 -1.83
C TYR A 15 7.70 -19.67 -0.68
N LYS A 16 7.84 -20.45 0.39
CA LYS A 16 7.33 -20.04 1.68
C LYS A 16 8.29 -18.99 2.22
N ASP A 17 7.82 -17.76 2.40
CA ASP A 17 8.63 -16.81 3.14
C ASP A 17 8.78 -17.27 4.61
N GLU A 18 9.67 -16.62 5.33
CA GLU A 18 9.92 -16.95 6.75
C GLU A 18 8.70 -16.73 7.67
N TYR A 19 7.66 -16.06 7.19
CA TYR A 19 6.41 -15.81 7.91
C TYR A 19 5.33 -16.84 7.58
N GLY A 20 5.62 -17.76 6.66
CA GLY A 20 4.71 -18.82 6.27
C GLY A 20 3.79 -18.47 5.11
N ASP A 21 3.97 -17.30 4.49
CA ASP A 21 3.22 -16.88 3.32
C ASP A 21 3.82 -17.53 2.08
N TYR A 22 2.97 -18.15 1.27
CA TYR A 22 3.37 -18.79 0.02
C TYR A 22 3.36 -17.77 -1.11
N TYR A 23 4.52 -17.59 -1.75
CA TYR A 23 4.66 -16.85 -2.98
C TYR A 23 5.17 -17.81 -4.06
N CYS A 24 4.56 -17.78 -5.23
CA CYS A 24 5.13 -18.34 -6.45
C CYS A 24 5.57 -17.15 -7.31
N PRO A 25 6.85 -16.71 -7.23
CA PRO A 25 7.25 -15.45 -7.83
C PRO A 25 7.23 -15.49 -9.36
N ASP A 26 7.45 -16.67 -9.98
CA ASP A 26 7.83 -16.70 -11.40
C ASP A 26 7.47 -17.99 -12.18
N HIS A 27 6.70 -18.95 -11.64
CA HIS A 27 6.24 -20.05 -12.51
C HIS A 27 5.06 -19.59 -13.37
N TRP A 28 5.35 -19.45 -14.65
CA TRP A 28 4.39 -19.35 -15.74
C TRP A 28 3.43 -20.53 -15.61
N LEU A 29 2.23 -20.29 -15.06
CA LEU A 29 1.11 -21.18 -15.34
C LEU A 29 1.07 -21.35 -16.86
N PRO A 30 1.25 -22.56 -17.42
CA PRO A 30 1.16 -22.76 -18.85
C PRO A 30 -0.23 -22.31 -19.29
N GLY A 31 -0.27 -21.43 -20.29
CA GLY A 31 -1.52 -20.85 -20.74
C GLY A 31 -1.35 -19.43 -21.31
N SER A 32 -2.43 -18.94 -21.92
CA SER A 32 -2.54 -17.56 -22.38
C SER A 32 -2.43 -16.58 -21.21
N GLU A 33 -2.15 -15.32 -21.50
CA GLU A 33 -2.18 -14.26 -20.49
C GLU A 33 -3.54 -14.18 -19.77
N GLU A 34 -4.62 -14.47 -20.51
CA GLU A 34 -5.99 -14.54 -20.00
C GLU A 34 -6.18 -15.71 -19.01
N GLU A 35 -5.69 -16.91 -19.34
CA GLU A 35 -5.76 -18.07 -18.43
C GLU A 35 -4.99 -17.81 -17.13
N ARG A 36 -3.82 -17.16 -17.23
CA ARG A 36 -3.04 -16.76 -16.05
C ARG A 36 -3.73 -15.68 -15.23
N HIS A 37 -4.38 -14.73 -15.89
CA HIS A 37 -5.17 -13.70 -15.24
C HIS A 37 -6.34 -14.34 -14.46
N LEU A 38 -7.13 -15.19 -15.11
CA LEU A 38 -8.24 -15.92 -14.48
C LEU A 38 -7.77 -16.78 -13.29
N ALA A 39 -6.66 -17.50 -13.42
CA ALA A 39 -6.12 -18.30 -12.32
C ALA A 39 -5.74 -17.45 -11.10
N LYS A 40 -5.09 -16.29 -11.31
CA LYS A 40 -4.82 -15.32 -10.23
C LYS A 40 -6.11 -14.83 -9.56
N MET A 41 -7.17 -14.64 -10.33
CA MET A 41 -8.45 -14.18 -9.83
C MET A 41 -9.17 -15.26 -9.00
N PHE A 42 -9.18 -16.51 -9.47
CA PHE A 42 -9.70 -17.65 -8.70
C PHE A 42 -8.95 -17.85 -7.39
N ALA A 43 -7.62 -17.78 -7.42
CA ALA A 43 -6.78 -17.77 -6.23
C ALA A 43 -7.18 -16.63 -5.26
N GLY A 44 -7.42 -15.43 -5.80
CA GLY A 44 -7.93 -14.29 -5.05
C GLY A 44 -9.25 -14.60 -4.34
N CYS A 45 -10.23 -15.18 -5.03
CA CYS A 45 -11.52 -15.55 -4.43
C CYS A 45 -11.36 -16.45 -3.21
N VAL A 46 -10.47 -17.46 -3.28
CA VAL A 46 -10.22 -18.39 -2.18
C VAL A 46 -9.56 -17.69 -0.99
N VAL A 47 -8.57 -16.83 -1.25
CA VAL A 47 -7.86 -16.07 -0.22
C VAL A 47 -8.78 -15.07 0.49
N TRP A 48 -9.67 -14.42 -0.28
CA TRP A 48 -10.55 -13.38 0.24
C TRP A 48 -11.85 -13.91 0.86
N ALA A 49 -12.28 -15.14 0.57
CA ALA A 49 -13.53 -15.70 1.10
C ALA A 49 -13.65 -15.62 2.64
N PRO A 50 -12.62 -15.99 3.45
CA PRO A 50 -12.67 -15.81 4.90
C PRO A 50 -12.84 -14.34 5.30
N VAL A 51 -12.11 -13.43 4.64
CA VAL A 51 -12.17 -12.01 4.94
C VAL A 51 -13.54 -11.43 4.60
N ILE A 52 -14.14 -11.81 3.47
CA ILE A 52 -15.49 -11.36 3.07
C ILE A 52 -16.54 -11.80 4.09
N ARG A 53 -16.46 -13.04 4.58
CA ARG A 53 -17.34 -13.52 5.65
C ARG A 53 -17.18 -12.65 6.91
N ASP A 54 -15.96 -12.27 7.25
CA ASP A 54 -15.70 -11.47 8.45
C ASP A 54 -16.12 -9.99 8.25
N ILE A 55 -16.00 -9.46 7.02
CA ILE A 55 -16.57 -8.16 6.62
C ILE A 55 -18.10 -8.18 6.75
N ALA A 56 -18.75 -9.28 6.37
CA ALA A 56 -20.22 -9.39 6.39
C ALA A 56 -20.82 -9.28 7.81
N VAL A 57 -20.03 -9.60 8.84
CA VAL A 57 -20.44 -9.48 10.25
C VAL A 57 -19.84 -8.26 10.96
N ALA A 58 -18.97 -7.51 10.28
CA ALA A 58 -18.36 -6.31 10.84
C ALA A 58 -19.39 -5.18 11.01
N PRO A 59 -19.28 -4.32 12.05
CA PRO A 59 -20.21 -3.23 12.31
C PRO A 59 -20.04 -2.03 11.37
N MET A 60 -19.58 -2.25 10.13
CA MET A 60 -19.25 -1.19 9.16
C MET A 60 -20.42 -0.23 8.91
N LYS A 61 -21.65 -0.76 8.86
CA LYS A 61 -22.85 0.06 8.66
C LYS A 61 -23.06 1.02 9.84
N GLN A 62 -22.97 0.51 11.06
CA GLN A 62 -23.15 1.29 12.28
C GLN A 62 -22.05 2.34 12.41
N ASP A 63 -20.81 1.96 12.16
CA ASP A 63 -19.66 2.85 12.22
C ASP A 63 -19.72 3.97 11.17
N ALA A 64 -20.08 3.63 9.93
CA ALA A 64 -20.24 4.61 8.87
C ALA A 64 -21.32 5.65 9.21
N LEU A 65 -22.45 5.22 9.79
CA LEU A 65 -23.52 6.13 10.23
C LEU A 65 -23.11 6.97 11.45
N ALA A 66 -22.33 6.41 12.37
CA ALA A 66 -21.81 7.16 13.51
C ALA A 66 -20.85 8.27 13.07
N LEU A 67 -20.06 8.02 12.01
CA LEU A 67 -19.12 8.98 11.44
C LEU A 67 -19.79 9.97 10.45
N ASN A 68 -20.96 9.64 9.90
CA ASN A 68 -21.74 10.52 9.03
C ASN A 68 -23.11 10.86 9.64
N PRO A 69 -23.19 11.82 10.58
CA PRO A 69 -24.43 12.15 11.29
C PRO A 69 -25.51 12.78 10.40
N GLN A 70 -25.18 13.16 9.17
CA GLN A 70 -26.16 13.70 8.21
C GLN A 70 -26.98 12.59 7.52
N ALA A 71 -26.46 11.37 7.48
CA ALA A 71 -27.11 10.23 6.86
C ALA A 71 -27.98 9.46 7.86
N SER A 72 -29.16 9.01 7.43
CA SER A 72 -30.05 8.20 8.26
C SER A 72 -29.90 6.70 7.98
N THR A 73 -29.44 6.35 6.78
CA THR A 73 -29.15 4.96 6.39
C THR A 73 -28.02 4.92 5.37
N CYS A 74 -27.35 3.77 5.30
CA CYS A 74 -26.40 3.46 4.25
C CYS A 74 -26.51 1.99 3.81
N THR A 75 -25.98 1.74 2.63
CA THR A 75 -25.86 0.41 2.01
C THR A 75 -24.38 0.07 1.90
N VAL A 76 -23.98 -1.05 2.48
CA VAL A 76 -22.63 -1.63 2.34
C VAL A 76 -22.71 -2.69 1.23
N GLN A 77 -21.95 -2.52 0.16
CA GLN A 77 -21.96 -3.42 -0.99
C GLN A 77 -20.90 -4.50 -0.81
N LEU A 78 -21.31 -5.65 -0.27
CA LEU A 78 -20.40 -6.76 -0.09
C LEU A 78 -20.06 -7.40 -1.44
N PRO A 79 -18.77 -7.63 -1.73
CA PRO A 79 -18.33 -8.27 -2.95
C PRO A 79 -18.87 -9.71 -3.00
N GLN A 80 -19.56 -10.07 -4.10
CA GLN A 80 -19.96 -11.45 -4.33
C GLN A 80 -18.86 -12.21 -5.08
N PRO A 81 -18.74 -13.54 -4.89
CA PRO A 81 -17.80 -14.36 -5.65
C PRO A 81 -17.91 -14.19 -7.17
N SER A 82 -19.12 -13.96 -7.70
CA SER A 82 -19.36 -13.69 -9.12
C SER A 82 -18.75 -12.39 -9.61
N ASP A 83 -18.60 -11.40 -8.73
CA ASP A 83 -18.25 -10.03 -9.08
C ASP A 83 -16.74 -9.80 -8.98
N PHE A 84 -15.98 -10.77 -8.47
CA PHE A 84 -14.54 -10.63 -8.23
C PHE A 84 -13.77 -10.22 -9.48
N VAL A 85 -14.24 -10.67 -10.65
CA VAL A 85 -13.63 -10.32 -11.92
C VAL A 85 -13.69 -8.82 -12.16
N ASP A 86 -14.90 -8.28 -12.10
CA ASP A 86 -15.17 -6.87 -12.31
C ASP A 86 -14.53 -6.02 -11.19
N LEU A 87 -14.63 -6.49 -9.94
CA LEU A 87 -14.03 -5.81 -8.78
C LEU A 87 -12.50 -5.72 -8.90
N TYR A 88 -11.83 -6.77 -9.37
CA TYR A 88 -10.39 -6.74 -9.59
C TYR A 88 -10.03 -5.76 -10.72
N GLN A 89 -10.77 -5.77 -11.83
CA GLN A 89 -10.57 -4.85 -12.94
C GLN A 89 -10.82 -3.37 -12.56
N HIS A 90 -11.69 -3.14 -11.58
CA HIS A 90 -11.99 -1.82 -11.03
C HIS A 90 -11.16 -1.48 -9.77
N PHE A 91 -10.08 -2.23 -9.47
CA PHE A 91 -9.19 -1.99 -8.33
C PHE A 91 -9.89 -1.99 -6.96
N MET A 92 -11.06 -2.63 -6.87
CA MET A 92 -11.79 -2.83 -5.63
C MET A 92 -11.22 -4.00 -4.82
N VAL A 93 -10.51 -4.93 -5.48
CA VAL A 93 -9.79 -6.03 -4.83
C VAL A 93 -8.35 -6.00 -5.30
N GLY A 94 -7.43 -5.76 -4.36
CA GLY A 94 -5.99 -5.79 -4.60
C GLY A 94 -5.32 -7.03 -3.99
N ALA A 95 -3.99 -7.07 -4.07
CA ALA A 95 -3.19 -8.15 -3.49
C ALA A 95 -3.24 -8.16 -1.96
N PHE A 96 -3.38 -6.99 -1.33
CA PHE A 96 -3.35 -6.86 0.14
C PHE A 96 -4.60 -6.22 0.74
N ASN A 97 -5.43 -5.55 -0.07
CA ASN A 97 -6.57 -4.78 0.41
C ASN A 97 -7.82 -5.07 -0.43
N ILE A 98 -8.98 -5.05 0.20
CA ILE A 98 -10.30 -5.04 -0.44
C ILE A 98 -11.02 -3.76 -0.05
N ASN A 99 -11.56 -3.07 -1.04
CA ASN A 99 -12.32 -1.84 -0.89
C ASN A 99 -13.81 -2.20 -1.00
N VAL A 100 -14.59 -1.89 0.04
CA VAL A 100 -16.03 -2.20 0.10
C VAL A 100 -16.81 -0.90 -0.09
N PRO A 101 -17.58 -0.74 -1.19
CA PRO A 101 -18.37 0.46 -1.40
C PRO A 101 -19.44 0.66 -0.33
N ILE A 102 -19.61 1.92 0.07
CA ILE A 102 -20.69 2.37 0.95
C ILE A 102 -21.40 3.54 0.29
N THR A 103 -22.72 3.45 0.20
CA THR A 103 -23.57 4.52 -0.33
C THR A 103 -24.55 4.96 0.73
N PHE A 104 -24.54 6.25 1.05
CA PHE A 104 -25.47 6.87 2.00
C PHE A 104 -26.76 7.31 1.29
N ASP A 105 -27.84 7.45 2.04
CA ASP A 105 -29.10 8.04 1.56
C ASP A 105 -28.97 9.50 1.11
N THR A 106 -27.94 10.19 1.60
CA THR A 106 -27.56 11.54 1.15
C THR A 106 -26.96 11.59 -0.26
N GLY A 107 -26.64 10.43 -0.85
CA GLY A 107 -25.92 10.31 -2.13
C GLY A 107 -24.40 10.35 -2.00
N GLU A 108 -23.86 10.60 -0.80
CA GLU A 108 -22.44 10.48 -0.53
C GLU A 108 -21.98 9.01 -0.68
N ARG A 109 -20.74 8.81 -1.13
CA ARG A 109 -20.13 7.49 -1.29
C ARG A 109 -18.77 7.43 -0.62
N TRP A 110 -18.56 6.37 0.15
CA TRP A 110 -17.28 6.04 0.76
C TRP A 110 -16.81 4.64 0.31
N LEU A 111 -15.56 4.33 0.62
CA LEU A 111 -14.95 3.01 0.54
C LEU A 111 -14.50 2.61 1.94
N ALA A 112 -14.90 1.44 2.43
CA ALA A 112 -14.21 0.82 3.56
C ALA A 112 -13.01 0.04 3.04
N ARG A 113 -11.80 0.43 3.42
CA ARG A 113 -10.56 -0.25 3.02
C ARG A 113 -10.20 -1.28 4.09
N VAL A 114 -10.21 -2.55 3.70
CA VAL A 114 -10.00 -3.70 4.57
C VAL A 114 -8.76 -4.44 4.11
N GLY A 115 -7.79 -4.65 4.99
CA GLY A 115 -6.57 -5.38 4.62
C GLY A 115 -6.72 -6.89 4.79
N GLN A 116 -5.84 -7.67 4.16
CA GLN A 116 -5.74 -9.11 4.38
C GLN A 116 -5.29 -9.43 5.82
N GLY A 117 -5.71 -10.61 6.30
CA GLY A 117 -5.11 -11.28 7.46
C GLY A 117 -5.74 -10.99 8.81
N VAL A 118 -6.97 -10.51 8.88
CA VAL A 118 -7.49 -9.93 10.14
C VAL A 118 -8.36 -10.84 11.00
N SER A 119 -8.43 -12.15 10.71
CA SER A 119 -9.23 -13.08 11.51
C SER A 119 -8.44 -13.86 12.58
N TYR A 120 -7.11 -13.80 12.56
CA TYR A 120 -6.31 -14.63 13.46
C TYR A 120 -5.63 -13.73 14.49
N SER A 121 -6.18 -13.68 15.70
CA SER A 121 -5.54 -13.14 16.91
C SER A 121 -4.15 -13.75 17.18
N GLU A 122 -3.80 -14.82 16.48
CA GLU A 122 -2.53 -15.55 16.55
C GLU A 122 -1.53 -15.17 15.45
N ASP A 123 -1.86 -14.25 14.54
CA ASP A 123 -0.91 -13.85 13.50
C ASP A 123 0.21 -12.98 14.09
N PRO A 124 1.48 -13.44 14.06
CA PRO A 124 2.62 -12.68 14.58
C PRO A 124 2.86 -11.35 13.86
N ASN A 125 2.26 -11.15 12.67
CA ASN A 125 2.35 -9.92 11.90
C ASN A 125 1.16 -8.96 12.11
N SER A 126 0.20 -9.30 12.97
CA SER A 126 -1.01 -8.50 13.19
C SER A 126 -0.71 -7.06 13.64
N GLU A 127 0.24 -6.87 14.57
CA GLU A 127 0.67 -5.54 15.02
C GLU A 127 1.31 -4.74 13.90
N ARG A 128 2.15 -5.38 13.06
CA ARG A 128 2.81 -4.72 11.94
C ARG A 128 1.82 -4.28 10.87
N ARG A 129 0.81 -5.10 10.58
CA ARG A 129 -0.27 -4.72 9.65
C ARG A 129 -1.11 -3.57 10.19
N ARG A 130 -1.42 -3.59 11.50
CA ARG A 130 -2.11 -2.49 12.16
C ARG A 130 -1.31 -1.20 12.07
N ALA A 131 -0.01 -1.25 12.36
CA ALA A 131 0.87 -0.10 12.29
C ALA A 131 0.98 0.47 10.86
N ARG A 132 1.04 -0.40 9.83
CA ARG A 132 0.98 0.05 8.43
C ARG A 132 -0.33 0.75 8.10
N ARG A 133 -1.47 0.13 8.44
CA ARG A 133 -2.80 0.72 8.20
C ARG A 133 -2.95 2.06 8.92
N GLU A 134 -2.46 2.14 10.15
CA GLU A 134 -2.44 3.39 10.90
C GLU A 134 -1.59 4.44 10.18
N SER A 135 -0.41 4.08 9.71
CA SER A 135 0.45 4.99 8.95
C SER A 135 -0.21 5.48 7.67
N GLU A 136 -0.90 4.61 6.93
CA GLU A 136 -1.65 5.01 5.75
C GLU A 136 -2.75 6.03 6.12
N PHE A 137 -3.54 5.74 7.16
CA PHE A 137 -4.58 6.64 7.65
C PHE A 137 -4.02 8.01 8.06
N GLN A 138 -2.94 8.05 8.85
CA GLN A 138 -2.30 9.31 9.26
C GLN A 138 -1.72 10.07 8.07
N THR A 139 -1.15 9.37 7.09
CA THR A 139 -0.62 9.97 5.86
C THR A 139 -1.72 10.61 5.03
N LEU A 140 -2.83 9.91 4.82
CA LEU A 140 -3.99 10.45 4.10
C LEU A 140 -4.61 11.65 4.81
N LYS A 141 -4.70 11.62 6.15
CA LYS A 141 -5.20 12.77 6.94
C LYS A 141 -4.34 14.02 6.71
N VAL A 142 -3.01 13.91 6.89
CA VAL A 142 -2.09 15.04 6.69
C VAL A 142 -2.10 15.54 5.25
N LEU A 143 -2.08 14.61 4.28
CA LEU A 143 -2.11 14.97 2.86
C LEU A 143 -3.42 15.63 2.46
N HIS A 144 -4.56 15.22 3.02
CA HIS A 144 -5.84 15.86 2.76
C HIS A 144 -5.89 17.28 3.33
N GLU A 145 -5.26 17.55 4.47
CA GLU A 145 -5.18 18.90 5.05
C GLU A 145 -4.43 19.88 4.14
N VAL A 146 -3.35 19.44 3.47
CA VAL A 146 -2.54 20.31 2.60
C VAL A 146 -2.94 20.27 1.13
N ALA A 147 -3.55 19.17 0.68
CA ALA A 147 -3.90 18.93 -0.72
C ALA A 147 -5.32 18.30 -0.89
N PRO A 148 -6.38 18.95 -0.37
CA PRO A 148 -7.72 18.36 -0.31
C PRO A 148 -8.35 18.06 -1.67
N SER A 149 -7.89 18.72 -2.74
CA SER A 149 -8.40 18.49 -4.10
C SER A 149 -7.87 17.21 -4.76
N PHE A 150 -6.82 16.60 -4.20
CA PHE A 150 -6.14 15.43 -4.79
C PHE A 150 -6.14 14.21 -3.88
N ILE A 151 -6.51 14.36 -2.61
CA ILE A 151 -6.37 13.31 -1.61
C ILE A 151 -7.75 13.08 -0.99
N PRO A 152 -8.25 11.84 -0.90
CA PRO A 152 -9.56 11.58 -0.32
C PRO A 152 -9.58 11.89 1.18
N ARG A 153 -10.74 12.32 1.68
CA ARG A 153 -10.98 12.31 3.13
C ARG A 153 -10.93 10.89 3.67
N VAL A 154 -10.51 10.75 4.93
CA VAL A 154 -10.49 9.47 5.64
C VAL A 154 -11.14 9.59 7.01
N TRP A 155 -11.81 8.52 7.43
CA TRP A 155 -12.45 8.41 8.73
C TRP A 155 -12.16 7.04 9.33
N LYS A 156 -11.98 6.98 10.64
CA LYS A 156 -11.67 5.74 11.34
C LYS A 156 -12.61 5.57 12.54
N PRO A 157 -13.28 4.42 12.69
CA PRO A 157 -14.13 4.18 13.85
C PRO A 157 -13.31 4.01 15.13
N GLU A 158 -13.92 4.34 16.26
CA GLU A 158 -13.35 4.01 17.57
C GLU A 158 -13.38 2.50 17.79
N ARG A 159 -12.28 1.96 18.33
CA ARG A 159 -12.16 0.52 18.52
C ARG A 159 -12.95 0.07 19.74
N THR A 160 -14.04 -0.64 19.50
CA THR A 160 -14.86 -1.30 20.54
C THR A 160 -14.52 -2.79 20.67
N ALA A 161 -15.08 -3.47 21.68
CA ALA A 161 -14.93 -4.91 21.84
C ALA A 161 -15.42 -5.71 20.60
N ALA A 162 -16.44 -5.21 19.89
CA ALA A 162 -16.94 -5.83 18.66
C ALA A 162 -15.87 -5.87 17.53
N HIS A 163 -14.95 -4.92 17.54
CA HIS A 163 -13.85 -4.84 16.57
C HIS A 163 -12.69 -5.82 16.87
N GLN A 164 -12.72 -6.56 17.98
CA GLN A 164 -11.67 -7.53 18.28
C GLN A 164 -11.77 -8.79 17.40
N ILE A 165 -12.96 -9.08 16.87
CA ILE A 165 -13.28 -10.29 16.10
C ILE A 165 -13.43 -9.96 14.60
N CYS A 166 -13.53 -8.67 14.28
CA CYS A 166 -13.77 -8.18 12.91
C CYS A 166 -12.46 -7.73 12.26
N PRO A 167 -12.41 -7.70 10.92
CA PRO A 167 -11.26 -7.13 10.26
C PRO A 167 -11.14 -5.64 10.57
N GLU A 168 -9.90 -5.17 10.63
CA GLU A 168 -9.58 -3.77 10.79
C GLU A 168 -9.78 -3.04 9.46
N TYR A 169 -10.47 -1.92 9.52
CA TYR A 169 -10.75 -1.05 8.39
C TYR A 169 -10.73 0.41 8.81
N TYR A 170 -10.67 1.27 7.79
CA TYR A 170 -11.03 2.67 7.88
C TYR A 170 -11.84 3.03 6.63
N PHE A 171 -12.58 4.12 6.70
CA PHE A 171 -13.35 4.65 5.58
C PHE A 171 -12.57 5.73 4.84
N MET A 172 -12.78 5.80 3.54
CA MET A 172 -12.16 6.76 2.66
C MET A 172 -13.21 7.31 1.69
N GLU A 173 -13.08 8.57 1.31
CA GLU A 173 -13.96 9.20 0.32
C GLU A 173 -13.89 8.45 -1.00
N TYR A 174 -15.04 8.21 -1.63
CA TYR A 174 -15.08 7.65 -2.97
C TYR A 174 -14.76 8.76 -3.98
N ILE A 175 -13.66 8.60 -4.71
CA ILE A 175 -13.26 9.55 -5.76
C ILE A 175 -13.76 9.05 -7.11
N ASP A 176 -14.56 9.88 -7.79
CA ASP A 176 -14.96 9.65 -9.17
C ASP A 176 -13.79 9.92 -10.12
N GLY A 177 -13.10 8.85 -10.50
CA GLY A 177 -12.06 8.90 -11.51
C GLY A 177 -11.74 7.51 -12.05
N GLN A 178 -11.04 7.48 -13.17
CA GLN A 178 -10.53 6.23 -13.74
C GLN A 178 -9.05 6.09 -13.40
N PRO A 179 -8.62 4.96 -12.81
CA PRO A 179 -7.21 4.65 -12.64
C PRO A 179 -6.51 4.69 -14.00
N THR A 180 -5.33 5.32 -14.08
CA THR A 180 -4.56 5.23 -15.33
C THR A 180 -4.08 3.80 -15.52
N LYS A 181 -4.16 3.30 -16.76
CA LYS A 181 -3.75 1.93 -17.07
C LYS A 181 -2.23 1.85 -17.14
N ASP A 182 -1.66 0.71 -16.79
CA ASP A 182 -0.21 0.48 -16.84
C ASP A 182 0.40 0.74 -18.23
N SER A 183 -0.39 0.57 -19.30
CA SER A 183 0.00 0.90 -20.67
C SER A 183 0.13 2.41 -20.96
N GLU A 184 -0.36 3.26 -20.06
CA GLU A 184 -0.50 4.71 -20.24
C GLU A 184 0.38 5.55 -19.30
N GLY A 185 1.29 4.94 -18.54
CA GLY A 185 1.99 5.68 -17.49
C GLY A 185 3.47 5.42 -17.22
N LEU A 186 3.97 6.39 -16.45
CA LEU A 186 5.34 6.80 -16.17
C LEU A 186 6.10 5.85 -15.22
N LEU A 187 7.43 5.92 -15.30
CA LEU A 187 8.44 5.67 -14.25
C LEU A 187 8.84 4.26 -13.83
N VAL A 188 8.18 3.17 -14.24
CA VAL A 188 8.50 1.86 -13.62
C VAL A 188 9.73 1.15 -14.22
N ARG A 189 10.31 1.61 -15.34
CA ARG A 189 11.50 0.95 -15.93
C ARG A 189 12.47 1.93 -16.61
N PRO A 190 13.78 1.92 -16.27
CA PRO A 190 14.81 2.75 -16.93
C PRO A 190 14.91 2.57 -18.46
N HIS A 191 14.34 1.50 -18.99
CA HIS A 191 14.39 1.15 -20.41
C HIS A 191 13.14 1.59 -21.21
N TYR A 192 12.12 2.13 -20.56
CA TYR A 192 10.94 2.66 -21.25
C TYR A 192 11.03 4.17 -21.18
N VAL A 193 11.43 4.77 -22.30
CA VAL A 193 11.26 6.20 -22.56
C VAL A 193 9.82 6.53 -22.18
N CYS A 194 9.64 7.31 -21.11
CA CYS A 194 8.33 7.69 -20.61
C CYS A 194 7.56 8.33 -21.74
N ASP A 195 6.52 7.67 -22.23
CA ASP A 195 5.66 8.29 -23.22
C ASP A 195 4.70 9.24 -22.52
N ILE A 196 5.23 10.41 -22.14
CA ILE A 196 4.43 11.54 -21.64
C ILE A 196 3.34 11.93 -22.66
N ARG A 197 3.38 11.45 -23.92
CA ARG A 197 2.33 11.73 -24.93
C ARG A 197 0.95 11.25 -24.49
N GLY A 198 0.84 10.27 -23.58
CA GLY A 198 -0.45 9.85 -23.02
C GLY A 198 -1.03 10.81 -21.97
N TRP A 199 -0.19 11.59 -21.30
CA TRP A 199 -0.59 12.50 -20.24
C TRP A 199 -0.86 13.88 -20.81
N ASN A 200 -2.05 14.40 -20.57
CA ASN A 200 -2.38 15.73 -21.04
C ASN A 200 -1.76 16.80 -20.12
N ARG A 201 -1.79 18.05 -20.61
CA ARG A 201 -1.22 19.19 -19.88
C ARG A 201 -1.89 19.44 -18.54
N ALA A 202 -3.16 19.04 -18.37
CA ALA A 202 -3.88 19.19 -17.12
C ALA A 202 -3.31 18.26 -16.06
N THR A 203 -3.11 16.98 -16.37
CA THR A 203 -2.56 16.01 -15.41
C THR A 203 -1.19 16.42 -14.89
N ILE A 204 -0.28 16.85 -15.78
CA ILE A 204 1.06 17.30 -15.39
C ILE A 204 0.99 18.53 -14.49
N ARG A 205 0.09 19.47 -14.79
CA ARG A 205 -0.12 20.66 -13.98
C ARG A 205 -0.66 20.31 -12.60
N ASP A 206 -1.61 19.38 -12.54
CA ASP A 206 -2.23 18.95 -11.28
C ASP A 206 -1.24 18.18 -10.41
N LEU A 207 -0.40 17.32 -10.98
CA LEU A 207 0.70 16.67 -10.25
C LEU A 207 1.71 17.69 -9.71
N ALA A 208 2.07 18.70 -10.51
CA ALA A 208 2.95 19.76 -10.03
C ALA A 208 2.31 20.56 -8.89
N ALA A 209 1.01 20.88 -9.00
CA ALA A 209 0.26 21.55 -7.96
C ALA A 209 0.19 20.70 -6.67
N PHE A 210 -0.07 19.39 -6.80
CA PHE A 210 -0.03 18.44 -5.70
C PHE A 210 1.34 18.43 -5.03
N ALA A 211 2.44 18.31 -5.80
CA ALA A 211 3.80 18.27 -5.23
C ALA A 211 4.13 19.54 -4.44
N VAL A 212 3.73 20.72 -4.94
CA VAL A 212 3.89 21.98 -4.22
C VAL A 212 3.06 21.98 -2.92
N GLN A 213 1.80 21.56 -2.97
CA GLN A 213 0.93 21.49 -1.79
C GLN A 213 1.43 20.49 -0.75
N ALA A 214 1.82 19.28 -1.17
CA ALA A 214 2.37 18.26 -0.29
C ALA A 214 3.70 18.68 0.36
N SER A 215 4.48 19.55 -0.30
CA SER A 215 5.72 20.10 0.28
C SER A 215 5.50 21.17 1.35
N ALA A 216 4.26 21.60 1.59
CA ALA A 216 3.92 22.57 2.64
C ALA A 216 4.05 21.98 4.05
N VAL A 217 4.09 20.65 4.18
CA VAL A 217 4.34 19.95 5.44
C VAL A 217 5.69 19.23 5.39
N SER A 218 6.47 19.40 6.45
CA SER A 218 7.79 18.80 6.58
C SER A 218 7.96 18.08 7.91
N PHE A 219 8.87 17.13 7.96
CA PHE A 219 9.16 16.33 9.13
C PHE A 219 10.66 16.34 9.46
N THR A 220 10.99 15.86 10.66
CA THR A 220 12.36 15.80 11.17
C THR A 220 13.07 14.47 10.87
N GLY A 221 12.47 13.61 10.04
CA GLY A 221 13.05 12.32 9.69
C GLY A 221 12.27 11.55 8.63
N ILE A 222 12.80 10.39 8.24
CA ILE A 222 12.24 9.50 7.22
C ILE A 222 11.71 8.25 7.92
N GLY A 223 10.45 7.90 7.69
CA GLY A 223 9.77 6.80 8.34
C GLY A 223 8.29 6.78 8.02
N SER A 224 7.52 6.06 8.82
CA SER A 224 6.07 5.98 8.70
C SER A 224 5.41 6.97 9.65
N LEU A 225 4.36 7.67 9.20
CA LEU A 225 3.60 8.54 10.10
C LEU A 225 2.84 7.69 11.11
N VAL A 226 2.81 8.13 12.35
CA VAL A 226 2.08 7.47 13.43
C VAL A 226 1.35 8.53 14.27
N PRO A 227 0.27 8.15 14.97
CA PRO A 227 -0.51 9.09 15.77
C PRO A 227 0.39 9.85 16.76
N PRO A 228 0.06 11.10 17.10
CA PRO A 228 0.79 11.83 18.12
C PRO A 228 0.80 11.03 19.45
N GLU A 229 1.90 11.12 20.21
CA GLU A 229 2.03 10.43 21.51
C GLU A 229 1.05 10.97 22.57
N GLN A 230 0.59 12.21 22.38
CA GLN A 230 -0.41 12.85 23.22
C GLN A 230 -1.74 12.87 22.47
N ASP A 231 -2.85 12.72 23.20
CA ASP A 231 -4.23 12.86 22.70
C ASP A 231 -4.57 14.32 22.33
N ASP A 232 -3.61 15.10 21.81
CA ASP A 232 -3.84 16.40 21.22
C ASP A 232 -4.30 16.20 19.77
N PRO A 233 -5.58 16.48 19.45
CA PRO A 233 -6.10 16.31 18.09
C PRO A 233 -5.46 17.26 17.07
N SER A 234 -4.81 18.33 17.54
CA SER A 234 -4.15 19.35 16.73
C SER A 234 -2.66 19.09 16.50
N ALA A 235 -2.07 18.13 17.20
CA ALA A 235 -0.68 17.75 17.00
C ALA A 235 -0.51 17.02 15.66
N LEU A 236 0.51 17.42 14.89
CA LEU A 236 0.92 16.67 13.70
C LEU A 236 1.36 15.26 14.11
N PRO A 237 1.09 14.23 13.28
CA PRO A 237 1.64 12.91 13.50
C PRO A 237 3.17 12.95 13.47
N HIS A 238 3.80 12.11 14.27
CA HIS A 238 5.26 12.01 14.32
C HIS A 238 5.77 10.94 13.36
N VAL A 239 7.06 11.01 13.01
CA VAL A 239 7.70 10.02 12.15
C VAL A 239 8.20 8.87 13.01
N GLY A 240 7.50 7.75 12.92
CA GLY A 240 7.86 6.50 13.57
C GLY A 240 8.71 5.60 12.68
N ARG A 241 8.77 4.32 13.06
CA ARG A 241 9.51 3.28 12.34
C ARG A 241 8.95 3.07 10.93
N LEU A 242 9.83 2.95 9.94
CA LEU A 242 9.43 2.67 8.55
C LEU A 242 8.79 1.26 8.39
N HIS A 243 7.56 1.20 7.87
CA HIS A 243 6.75 -0.03 7.73
C HIS A 243 6.61 -0.58 6.29
N VAL A 244 7.71 -0.77 5.56
CA VAL A 244 7.63 -1.26 4.17
C VAL A 244 7.40 -2.79 4.11
N PRO A 245 6.46 -3.32 3.28
CA PRO A 245 6.10 -4.74 3.21
C PRO A 245 7.27 -5.68 2.93
N ARG A 246 8.07 -5.35 1.92
CA ARG A 246 9.25 -6.14 1.51
C ARG A 246 10.47 -5.91 2.39
N ILE A 247 10.44 -4.84 3.20
CA ILE A 247 11.51 -4.47 4.11
C ILE A 247 11.09 -4.83 5.56
N SER A 248 10.59 -6.05 5.78
CA SER A 248 10.11 -6.56 7.08
C SER A 248 11.13 -6.87 8.19
N TYR A 249 12.39 -7.15 7.89
CA TYR A 249 13.43 -7.27 8.91
C TYR A 249 13.63 -5.96 9.69
N LYS A 250 14.13 -6.10 10.92
CA LYS A 250 14.48 -5.05 11.90
C LYS A 250 15.48 -4.04 11.33
N LEU A 251 15.04 -3.19 10.41
CA LEU A 251 15.59 -1.86 10.23
C LEU A 251 15.70 -1.20 11.61
N LYS A 252 16.76 -0.42 11.83
CA LYS A 252 17.03 0.26 13.10
C LYS A 252 15.73 0.90 13.61
N GLU A 253 15.44 0.71 14.89
CA GLU A 253 14.23 1.26 15.50
C GLU A 253 14.24 2.79 15.37
N GLY A 254 13.11 3.36 14.96
CA GLY A 254 12.94 4.81 14.81
C GLY A 254 12.93 5.31 13.36
N SER A 255 13.00 6.64 13.24
CA SER A 255 13.12 7.37 11.98
C SER A 255 14.59 7.57 11.60
N TYR A 256 14.84 7.83 10.31
CA TYR A 256 16.17 8.17 9.79
C TYR A 256 16.31 9.68 9.64
N LEU A 257 17.47 10.25 9.95
CA LEU A 257 17.66 11.70 9.88
C LEU A 257 18.02 12.18 8.47
N SER A 258 18.66 11.31 7.67
CA SER A 258 19.05 11.60 6.29
C SER A 258 18.68 10.46 5.33
N THR A 259 18.69 10.76 4.04
CA THR A 259 18.44 9.78 2.99
C THR A 259 19.56 8.72 2.94
N ALA A 260 20.81 9.13 3.23
CA ALA A 260 21.94 8.22 3.33
C ALA A 260 21.78 7.21 4.46
N GLU A 261 21.33 7.63 5.65
CA GLU A 261 21.08 6.71 6.76
C GLU A 261 20.05 5.63 6.41
N LEU A 262 18.95 6.02 5.76
CA LEU A 262 17.94 5.08 5.26
C LEU A 262 18.56 4.08 4.29
N PHE A 263 19.31 4.56 3.28
CA PHE A 263 19.91 3.68 2.30
C PHE A 263 20.99 2.77 2.90
N TYR A 264 21.83 3.27 3.81
CA TYR A 264 22.80 2.43 4.52
C TYR A 264 22.09 1.32 5.31
N ALA A 265 20.99 1.62 5.99
CA ALA A 265 20.22 0.60 6.69
C ALA A 265 19.62 -0.44 5.73
N MET A 266 19.18 -0.04 4.54
CA MET A 266 18.71 -0.96 3.49
C MET A 266 19.85 -1.83 2.91
N ILE A 267 21.01 -1.23 2.69
CA ILE A 267 22.21 -1.91 2.19
C ILE A 267 22.75 -2.91 3.22
N ASP A 268 22.96 -2.49 4.46
CA ASP A 268 23.49 -3.33 5.54
C ASP A 268 22.58 -4.54 5.80
N ARG A 269 21.27 -4.33 5.72
CA ARG A 269 20.29 -5.40 5.77
C ARG A 269 20.46 -6.39 4.61
N SER A 270 20.57 -5.89 3.38
CA SER A 270 20.68 -6.72 2.18
C SER A 270 21.95 -7.56 2.22
N LEU A 271 23.08 -6.95 2.57
CA LEU A 271 24.35 -7.62 2.79
C LEU A 271 24.26 -8.67 3.91
N GLY A 272 23.63 -8.34 5.05
CA GLY A 272 23.41 -9.27 6.15
C GLY A 272 22.48 -10.44 5.80
N HIS A 273 21.55 -10.26 4.86
CA HIS A 273 20.74 -11.36 4.32
C HIS A 273 21.58 -12.26 3.43
N PHE A 274 22.37 -11.70 2.51
CA PHE A 274 23.24 -12.47 1.63
C PHE A 274 24.32 -13.24 2.40
N SER A 275 24.86 -12.67 3.49
CA SER A 275 25.91 -13.31 4.29
C SER A 275 25.42 -14.53 5.08
N LYS A 276 24.12 -14.60 5.38
CA LYS A 276 23.50 -15.75 6.08
C LYS A 276 23.20 -16.92 5.15
N GLN A 277 23.14 -16.68 3.85
CA GLN A 277 22.90 -17.74 2.89
C GLN A 277 24.19 -18.54 2.67
N THR A 278 24.18 -19.81 3.07
CA THR A 278 25.35 -20.70 2.97
C THR A 278 25.41 -21.41 1.60
N GLY A 279 26.63 -21.72 1.15
CA GLY A 279 26.88 -22.53 -0.06
C GLY A 279 27.51 -21.74 -1.21
N ILE A 280 28.44 -22.39 -1.93
CA ILE A 280 29.23 -21.77 -3.00
C ILE A 280 28.33 -21.25 -4.13
N GLU A 281 27.33 -22.02 -4.55
CA GLU A 281 26.44 -21.63 -5.65
C GLU A 281 25.53 -20.46 -5.27
N THR A 282 25.05 -20.42 -4.02
CA THR A 282 24.28 -19.29 -3.51
C THR A 282 25.14 -18.03 -3.41
N ALA A 283 26.38 -18.16 -2.93
CA ALA A 283 27.33 -17.06 -2.88
C ALA A 283 27.63 -16.49 -4.28
N LYS A 284 27.83 -17.35 -5.29
CA LYS A 284 28.01 -16.94 -6.69
C LYS A 284 26.79 -16.18 -7.22
N LYS A 285 25.57 -16.67 -6.96
CA LYS A 285 24.31 -16.01 -7.36
C LYS A 285 24.14 -14.63 -6.72
N ASN A 286 24.63 -14.44 -5.49
CA ASN A 286 24.53 -13.18 -4.77
C ASN A 286 25.69 -12.22 -5.02
N LEU A 287 26.80 -12.66 -5.61
CA LEU A 287 28.00 -11.82 -5.80
C LEU A 287 27.67 -10.51 -6.51
N GLY A 288 26.87 -10.55 -7.58
CA GLY A 288 26.46 -9.33 -8.30
C GLY A 288 25.67 -8.36 -7.41
N LYS A 289 24.74 -8.87 -6.60
CA LYS A 289 23.93 -8.05 -5.67
C LYS A 289 24.76 -7.46 -4.53
N ILE A 290 25.77 -8.21 -4.06
CA ILE A 290 26.71 -7.73 -3.04
C ILE A 290 27.55 -6.58 -3.61
N LEU A 291 28.11 -6.75 -4.81
CA LEU A 291 28.88 -5.71 -5.48
C LEU A 291 28.02 -4.46 -5.75
N GLU A 292 26.79 -4.64 -6.25
CA GLU A 292 25.83 -3.55 -6.42
C GLU A 292 25.55 -2.79 -5.11
N CYS A 293 25.36 -3.52 -3.99
CA CYS A 293 25.17 -2.89 -2.69
C CYS A 293 26.37 -2.06 -2.24
N LEU A 294 27.60 -2.55 -2.50
CA LEU A 294 28.83 -1.84 -2.17
C LEU A 294 29.03 -0.61 -3.07
N ASP A 295 28.79 -0.74 -4.37
CA ASP A 295 28.87 0.37 -5.32
C ASP A 295 27.86 1.48 -4.96
N ILE A 296 26.61 1.11 -4.64
CA ILE A 296 25.58 2.07 -4.19
C ILE A 296 26.01 2.74 -2.88
N ARG A 297 26.59 1.98 -1.93
CA ARG A 297 27.09 2.52 -0.65
C ARG A 297 28.16 3.59 -0.89
N ASP A 298 29.10 3.32 -1.79
CA ASP A 298 30.17 4.24 -2.15
C ASP A 298 29.59 5.48 -2.84
N MET A 299 28.66 5.32 -3.79
CA MET A 299 27.96 6.43 -4.44
C MET A 299 27.24 7.35 -3.44
N ILE A 300 26.55 6.78 -2.45
CA ILE A 300 25.88 7.55 -1.39
C ILE A 300 26.90 8.33 -0.57
N SER A 301 28.02 7.70 -0.19
CA SER A 301 29.06 8.35 0.63
C SER A 301 29.71 9.55 -0.07
N MET A 302 29.68 9.57 -1.40
CA MET A 302 30.23 10.64 -2.24
C MET A 302 29.20 11.70 -2.62
N CYS A 303 27.94 11.61 -2.15
CA CYS A 303 26.86 12.54 -2.51
C CYS A 303 26.43 13.38 -1.29
N PRO A 304 26.94 14.62 -1.13
CA PRO A 304 26.64 15.46 0.03
C PRO A 304 25.13 15.66 0.28
N ALA A 305 24.35 15.84 -0.79
CA ALA A 305 22.91 16.04 -0.70
C ALA A 305 22.14 14.87 -0.05
N LEU A 306 22.68 13.64 -0.09
CA LEU A 306 22.06 12.50 0.59
C LEU A 306 22.44 12.41 2.07
N LEU A 307 23.57 13.02 2.46
CA LEU A 307 24.07 13.06 3.83
C LEU A 307 23.41 14.18 4.65
N GLU A 308 22.81 15.16 4.00
CA GLU A 308 22.09 16.27 4.65
C GLU A 308 20.89 15.77 5.46
N GLU A 309 20.74 16.33 6.67
CA GLU A 309 19.60 16.09 7.54
C GLU A 309 18.52 17.15 7.32
N GLY A 310 17.27 16.72 7.18
CA GLY A 310 16.08 17.57 7.17
C GLY A 310 16.01 18.64 6.06
N PRO A 311 14.90 19.40 6.04
CA PRO A 311 13.56 18.89 6.28
C PRO A 311 13.25 17.70 5.36
N THR A 312 12.48 16.73 5.84
CA THR A 312 11.99 15.62 5.02
C THR A 312 10.53 15.85 4.63
N TYR A 313 10.10 15.25 3.51
CA TYR A 313 8.78 15.47 2.94
C TYR A 313 8.12 14.13 2.61
N LEU A 314 6.79 14.14 2.52
CA LEU A 314 6.03 12.96 2.10
C LEU A 314 6.33 12.64 0.63
N LYS A 315 6.57 11.36 0.37
CA LYS A 315 6.79 10.83 -0.98
C LYS A 315 6.01 9.53 -1.11
N HIS A 316 5.27 9.42 -2.21
CA HIS A 316 4.61 8.17 -2.55
C HIS A 316 5.66 7.12 -2.93
N ALA A 317 5.83 6.09 -2.10
CA ALA A 317 6.88 5.08 -2.31
C ALA A 317 6.56 4.13 -3.48
N ASP A 318 5.28 3.96 -3.82
CA ASP A 318 4.83 3.12 -4.94
C ASP A 318 4.28 3.92 -6.12
N LEU A 319 4.94 5.01 -6.50
CA LEU A 319 4.44 5.91 -7.55
C LEU A 319 4.35 5.19 -8.91
N LYS A 320 3.16 4.70 -9.24
CA LYS A 320 2.83 3.93 -10.44
C LYS A 320 1.61 4.55 -11.13
N PRO A 321 1.35 4.24 -12.41
CA PRO A 321 0.22 4.82 -13.13
C PRO A 321 -1.13 4.60 -12.42
N ASN A 322 -1.39 3.38 -11.97
CA ASN A 322 -2.67 2.99 -11.38
C ASN A 322 -2.99 3.66 -10.02
N VAL A 323 -2.07 4.43 -9.43
CA VAL A 323 -2.33 5.20 -8.19
C VAL A 323 -2.96 6.57 -8.46
N PHE A 324 -3.01 6.99 -9.72
CA PHE A 324 -3.62 8.24 -10.15
C PHE A 324 -5.01 7.97 -10.75
N LEU A 325 -6.01 8.66 -10.23
CA LEU A 325 -7.37 8.66 -10.77
C LEU A 325 -7.56 9.89 -11.63
N LEU A 326 -7.95 9.72 -12.89
CA LEU A 326 -8.20 10.83 -13.83
C LEU A 326 -9.69 11.08 -14.03
N LYS A 327 -10.04 12.36 -14.22
CA LYS A 327 -11.35 12.78 -14.71
C LYS A 327 -11.43 12.60 -16.23
N PRO A 328 -12.63 12.64 -16.83
CA PRO A 328 -12.78 12.54 -18.28
C PRO A 328 -12.04 13.61 -19.09
N ASP A 329 -11.74 14.78 -18.50
CA ASP A 329 -10.95 15.85 -19.13
C ASP A 329 -9.43 15.66 -18.96
N GLY A 330 -9.02 14.56 -18.33
CA GLY A 330 -7.64 14.19 -18.01
C GLY A 330 -7.00 15.01 -16.88
N SER A 331 -7.74 15.87 -16.19
CA SER A 331 -7.29 16.42 -14.90
C SER A 331 -7.26 15.33 -13.82
N LEU A 332 -6.48 15.55 -12.77
CA LEU A 332 -6.36 14.61 -11.67
C LEU A 332 -7.63 14.67 -10.79
N ALA A 333 -8.27 13.52 -10.58
CA ALA A 333 -9.37 13.33 -9.64
C ALA A 333 -8.84 13.00 -8.23
N GLY A 334 -7.76 12.21 -8.15
CA GLY A 334 -7.17 11.86 -6.87
C GLY A 334 -5.90 11.01 -6.99
N ILE A 335 -5.18 10.92 -5.88
CA ILE A 335 -4.00 10.06 -5.69
C ILE A 335 -4.29 9.14 -4.50
N ILE A 336 -4.24 7.83 -4.74
CA ILE A 336 -4.61 6.79 -3.77
C ILE A 336 -3.42 5.87 -3.46
N ASP A 337 -3.64 4.88 -2.59
CA ASP A 337 -2.69 3.78 -2.31
C ASP A 337 -1.38 4.19 -1.60
N TRP A 338 -1.53 4.98 -0.52
CA TRP A 338 -0.43 5.49 0.30
C TRP A 338 0.06 4.52 1.39
N GLU A 339 -0.05 3.21 1.16
CA GLU A 339 0.28 2.19 2.18
C GLU A 339 1.80 1.95 2.38
N LEU A 340 2.66 2.43 1.46
CA LEU A 340 4.09 2.08 1.40
C LEU A 340 5.04 3.15 1.96
#